data_AF-A0A255T6W9-F1
#
_entry.id   AF-A0A255T6W9-F1
#
_cell.length_a   1.000
_cell.length_b   1.000
_cell.length_c   1.000
_cell.angle_alpha   90.00
_cell.angle_beta   90.00
_cell.angle_gamma   90.00
#
_symmetry.space_group_name_H-M   'P 1'
#
loop_
_entity.id
_entity.type
_entity.pdbx_description
1 polymer ?
#
loop_
_entity_poly.entity_id
_entity_poly.type
_entity_poly.pdbx_seq_one_letter_code
_entity_poly.pdbx_strand_id
1 'polypeptide(L)'
;MKPEEYTGREWDELLREMNGTQIKKSLRGAIRAEARKSQKIAQGKLSTSGLQVKGNTSDWKKGIRVRIYPDNKGAGFMVTVKARAASRKTGMGEKSMHENRFGFKKPILMWAEEGTKGRKTKTQTKWGLRKRKGHGTGKMGAYHFMDDAAPEMFQSVEAGLTPEIERVVQKVARKCGFV
;
A
#
# COMPACT_ATOMS: atom_id res chain seq x y z
N MET A 1 -21.74 -17.11 -17.46
CA MET A 1 -21.47 -16.72 -18.86
C MET A 1 -20.05 -17.10 -19.18
N LYS A 2 -19.84 -17.72 -20.33
CA LYS A 2 -18.50 -18.05 -20.83
C LYS A 2 -17.87 -16.79 -21.44
N PRO A 3 -16.54 -16.60 -21.39
CA PRO A 3 -15.88 -15.40 -21.93
C PRO A 3 -16.19 -15.10 -23.42
N GLU A 4 -16.55 -16.14 -24.18
CA GLU A 4 -16.87 -16.10 -25.60
C GLU A 4 -18.24 -15.47 -25.91
N GLU A 5 -19.12 -15.33 -24.90
CA GLU A 5 -20.48 -14.78 -25.04
C GLU A 5 -20.50 -13.23 -24.92
N TYR A 6 -19.35 -12.62 -24.63
CA TYR A 6 -19.25 -11.18 -24.40
C TYR A 6 -19.28 -10.39 -25.71
N THR A 7 -20.47 -9.99 -26.17
CA THR A 7 -20.64 -9.23 -27.42
C THR A 7 -20.39 -7.72 -27.29
N GLY A 8 -20.16 -7.20 -26.07
CA GLY A 8 -19.96 -5.78 -25.80
C GLY A 8 -21.25 -4.93 -25.82
N ARG A 9 -22.35 -5.41 -26.41
CA ARG A 9 -23.65 -4.71 -26.46
C ARG A 9 -24.27 -4.48 -25.09
N GLU A 10 -24.22 -5.47 -24.20
CA GLU A 10 -24.70 -5.35 -22.82
C GLU A 10 -23.95 -4.25 -22.07
N TRP A 11 -22.68 -4.04 -22.43
CA TRP A 11 -21.83 -3.02 -21.86
C TRP A 11 -22.20 -1.63 -22.41
N ASP A 12 -22.44 -1.51 -23.71
CA ASP A 12 -22.90 -0.27 -24.33
C ASP A 12 -24.31 0.16 -23.86
N GLU A 13 -25.24 -0.78 -23.69
CA GLU A 13 -26.59 -0.51 -23.17
C GLU A 13 -26.55 -0.04 -21.72
N LEU A 14 -25.74 -0.71 -20.89
CA LEU A 14 -25.55 -0.33 -19.50
C LEU A 14 -24.77 0.99 -19.37
N LEU A 15 -23.85 1.32 -20.28
CA LEU A 15 -23.18 2.62 -20.35
C LEU A 15 -24.12 3.76 -20.80
N ARG A 16 -25.14 3.45 -21.63
CA ARG A 16 -26.19 4.42 -22.01
C ARG A 16 -27.13 4.74 -20.85
N GLU A 17 -27.39 3.77 -19.99
CA GLU A 17 -28.27 3.84 -18.82
C GLU A 17 -27.56 4.42 -17.58
N MET A 18 -26.30 4.04 -17.34
CA MET A 18 -25.53 4.49 -16.19
C MET A 18 -24.97 5.89 -16.41
N ASN A 19 -25.40 6.85 -15.58
CA ASN A 19 -24.74 8.16 -15.50
C ASN A 19 -23.23 7.98 -15.23
N GLY A 20 -22.36 8.72 -15.93
CA GLY A 20 -20.89 8.65 -15.80
C GLY A 20 -20.36 8.72 -14.37
N THR A 21 -21.11 9.35 -13.46
CA THR A 21 -20.82 9.36 -12.02
C THR A 21 -20.92 7.97 -11.37
N GLN A 22 -21.92 7.19 -11.74
CA GLN A 22 -22.14 5.83 -11.23
C GLN A 22 -21.07 4.87 -11.75
N ILE A 23 -20.64 5.02 -13.00
CA ILE A 23 -19.53 4.26 -13.59
C ILE A 23 -18.24 4.52 -12.81
N LYS A 24 -17.90 5.80 -12.57
CA LYS A 24 -16.73 6.19 -11.77
C LYS A 24 -16.75 5.60 -10.36
N LYS A 25 -17.90 5.67 -9.67
CA LYS A 25 -18.06 5.11 -8.32
C LYS A 25 -17.87 3.59 -8.31
N SER A 26 -18.34 2.92 -9.35
CA SER A 26 -18.24 1.48 -9.52
C SER A 26 -16.79 1.03 -9.73
N LEU A 27 -16.10 1.65 -10.67
CA LEU A 27 -14.67 1.44 -10.91
C LEU A 27 -13.84 1.70 -9.65
N ARG A 28 -14.12 2.79 -8.91
CA ARG A 28 -13.46 3.10 -7.64
C ARG A 28 -13.69 2.03 -6.57
N GLY A 29 -14.85 1.36 -6.61
CA GLY A 29 -15.17 0.22 -5.76
C GLY A 29 -14.31 -1.00 -6.08
N ALA A 30 -14.23 -1.37 -7.36
CA ALA A 30 -13.40 -2.50 -7.83
C ALA A 30 -11.91 -2.26 -7.52
N ILE A 31 -11.39 -1.08 -7.85
CA ILE A 31 -10.01 -0.67 -7.55
C ILE A 31 -9.72 -0.76 -6.05
N ARG A 32 -10.65 -0.35 -5.19
CA ARG A 32 -10.48 -0.44 -3.74
C ARG A 32 -10.43 -1.90 -3.26
N ALA A 33 -11.23 -2.78 -3.85
CA ALA A 33 -11.24 -4.19 -3.52
C ALA A 33 -9.90 -4.84 -3.89
N GLU A 34 -9.43 -4.58 -5.11
CA GLU A 34 -8.17 -5.13 -5.60
C GLU A 34 -6.98 -4.59 -4.80
N ALA A 35 -6.97 -3.28 -4.52
CA ALA A 35 -5.93 -2.68 -3.71
C ALA A 35 -5.81 -3.29 -2.29
N ARG A 36 -6.94 -3.74 -1.70
CA ARG A 36 -6.94 -4.47 -0.43
C ARG A 36 -6.38 -5.88 -0.56
N LYS A 37 -6.57 -6.56 -1.71
CA LYS A 37 -5.92 -7.85 -1.99
C LYS A 37 -4.40 -7.67 -2.12
N SER A 38 -3.95 -6.69 -2.90
CA SER A 38 -2.53 -6.35 -3.02
C SER A 38 -1.90 -5.99 -1.66
N GLN A 39 -2.63 -5.27 -0.81
CA GLN A 39 -2.18 -4.99 0.56
C GLN A 39 -1.95 -6.27 1.37
N LYS A 40 -2.82 -7.28 1.24
CA LYS A 40 -2.68 -8.57 1.94
C LYS A 40 -1.48 -9.35 1.43
N ILE A 41 -1.24 -9.34 0.12
CA ILE A 41 -0.05 -9.95 -0.49
C ILE A 41 1.23 -9.35 0.12
N ALA A 42 1.33 -8.02 0.13
CA ALA A 42 2.45 -7.32 0.76
C ALA A 42 2.59 -7.63 2.26
N GLN A 43 1.48 -7.74 3.00
CA GLN A 43 1.49 -8.17 4.40
C GLN A 43 1.98 -9.61 4.59
N GLY A 44 1.70 -10.50 3.63
CA GLY A 44 2.19 -11.88 3.60
C GLY A 44 3.71 -11.94 3.40
N LYS A 45 4.23 -11.19 2.41
CA LYS A 45 5.68 -11.08 2.19
C LYS A 45 6.40 -10.43 3.37
N LEU A 46 5.82 -9.39 3.97
CA LEU A 46 6.36 -8.80 5.19
C LEU A 46 6.51 -9.85 6.32
N SER A 47 5.51 -10.71 6.52
CA SER A 47 5.60 -11.75 7.57
C SER A 47 6.63 -12.85 7.29
N THR A 48 7.02 -13.04 6.03
CA THR A 48 7.98 -14.07 5.61
C THR A 48 9.38 -13.50 5.34
N SER A 49 9.55 -12.18 5.28
CA SER A 49 10.81 -11.47 5.04
C SER A 49 11.93 -11.74 6.06
N GLY A 50 11.66 -12.45 7.16
CA GLY A 50 12.63 -12.66 8.24
C GLY A 50 12.82 -11.44 9.15
N LEU A 51 12.04 -10.37 8.97
CA LEU A 51 12.03 -9.22 9.88
C LEU A 51 11.50 -9.64 11.26
N GLN A 52 12.41 -9.91 12.19
CA GLN A 52 12.07 -10.22 13.58
C GLN A 52 11.80 -8.93 14.35
N VAL A 53 10.54 -8.69 14.68
CA VAL A 53 10.15 -7.54 15.50
C VAL A 53 9.63 -7.99 16.86
N LYS A 54 10.17 -7.41 17.92
CA LYS A 54 9.58 -7.52 19.27
C LYS A 54 8.30 -6.68 19.32
N GLY A 55 7.17 -7.32 19.62
CA GLY A 55 5.86 -6.66 19.78
C GLY A 55 4.74 -7.34 18.98
N ASN A 56 3.58 -6.70 18.92
CA ASN A 56 2.43 -7.23 18.18
C ASN A 56 2.63 -7.07 16.67
N THR A 57 2.78 -8.20 15.96
CA THR A 57 2.97 -8.25 14.50
C THR A 57 1.84 -7.58 13.71
N SER A 58 0.65 -7.46 14.31
CA SER A 58 -0.50 -6.79 13.68
C SER A 58 -0.29 -5.28 13.49
N ASP A 59 0.48 -4.62 14.35
CA ASP A 59 0.71 -3.17 14.24
C ASP A 59 1.62 -2.82 13.06
N TRP A 60 2.52 -3.73 12.72
CA TRP A 60 3.40 -3.62 11.55
C TRP A 60 2.64 -3.83 10.26
N LYS A 61 1.75 -4.82 10.22
CA LYS A 61 0.87 -5.06 9.07
C LYS A 61 -0.02 -3.85 8.74
N LYS A 62 -0.47 -3.11 9.77
CA LYS A 62 -1.22 -1.84 9.60
C LYS A 62 -0.41 -0.72 8.96
N GLY A 63 0.92 -0.82 9.00
CA GLY A 63 1.81 0.17 8.41
C GLY A 63 2.00 0.07 6.90
N ILE A 64 1.65 -1.07 6.28
CA ILE A 64 1.49 -1.18 4.83
C ILE A 64 0.15 -0.53 4.47
N ARG A 65 0.18 0.51 3.64
CA ARG A 65 -1.00 1.35 3.37
C ARG A 65 -1.35 1.34 1.90
N VAL A 66 -2.65 1.41 1.63
CA VAL A 66 -3.19 1.60 0.29
C VAL A 66 -3.60 3.05 0.13
N ARG A 67 -3.15 3.67 -0.96
CA ARG A 67 -3.60 4.97 -1.42
C ARG A 67 -4.30 4.81 -2.77
N ILE A 68 -5.60 5.06 -2.79
CA ILE A 68 -6.34 5.18 -4.06
C ILE A 68 -6.12 6.57 -4.61
N TYR A 69 -5.85 6.69 -5.91
CA TYR A 69 -5.68 7.99 -6.54
C TYR A 69 -7.00 8.79 -6.54
N PRO A 70 -6.93 10.11 -6.39
CA PRO A 70 -8.10 10.97 -6.60
C PRO A 70 -8.49 10.95 -8.07
N ASP A 71 -9.77 11.20 -8.35
CA ASP A 71 -10.37 10.96 -9.67
C ASP A 71 -9.72 11.80 -10.80
N ASN A 72 -9.12 12.94 -10.45
CA ASN A 72 -8.40 13.82 -11.37
C ASN A 72 -7.00 13.32 -11.77
N LYS A 73 -6.49 12.26 -11.13
CA LYS A 73 -5.16 11.68 -11.41
C LYS A 73 -5.24 10.30 -12.07
N GLY A 74 -6.43 9.91 -12.52
CA GLY A 74 -6.69 8.62 -13.13
C GLY A 74 -7.14 7.54 -12.13
N ALA A 75 -7.54 6.41 -12.70
CA ALA A 75 -8.04 5.26 -11.97
C ALA A 75 -6.87 4.35 -11.57
N GLY A 76 -6.57 4.27 -10.28
CA GLY A 76 -5.49 3.41 -9.79
C GLY A 76 -5.25 3.52 -8.30
N PHE A 77 -4.28 2.75 -7.83
CA PHE A 77 -3.87 2.75 -6.44
C PHE A 77 -2.36 2.54 -6.30
N MET A 78 -1.86 2.83 -5.10
CA MET A 78 -0.49 2.60 -4.69
C MET A 78 -0.51 1.89 -3.35
N VAL A 79 0.27 0.82 -3.23
CA VAL A 79 0.60 0.21 -1.93
C VAL A 79 1.93 0.80 -1.47
N THR A 80 2.01 1.32 -0.24
CA THR A 80 3.20 2.01 0.24
C THR A 80 3.45 1.77 1.73
N VAL A 81 4.73 1.65 2.07
CA VAL A 81 5.27 1.57 3.43
C VAL A 81 5.86 2.90 3.89
N LYS A 82 5.88 3.92 3.01
CA LYS A 82 6.43 5.23 3.34
C LYS A 82 5.73 5.78 4.56
N ALA A 83 6.47 6.39 5.47
CA ALA A 83 5.86 7.02 6.62
C ALA A 83 5.09 8.28 6.20
N ARG A 84 4.05 8.65 6.94
CA ARG A 84 3.38 9.95 6.79
C ARG A 84 3.15 10.53 8.16
N ALA A 85 3.35 11.84 8.30
CA ALA A 85 2.90 12.55 9.50
C ALA A 85 1.41 12.29 9.72
N ALA A 86 0.97 12.21 10.98
CA ALA A 86 -0.45 12.13 11.28
C ALA A 86 -1.17 13.30 10.64
N SER A 87 -2.27 13.01 9.95
CA SER A 87 -3.23 14.03 9.59
C SER A 87 -3.72 14.72 10.87
N ARG A 88 -3.50 16.03 11.01
CA ARG A 88 -3.99 16.82 12.16
C ARG A 88 -5.51 16.70 12.35
N LYS A 89 -6.27 16.43 11.28
CA LYS A 89 -7.73 16.29 11.31
C LYS A 89 -8.23 14.90 11.68
N THR A 90 -7.48 13.85 11.39
CA THR A 90 -7.99 12.46 11.49
C THR A 90 -7.09 11.53 12.30
N GLY A 91 -5.93 12.00 12.76
CA GLY A 91 -4.88 11.16 13.40
C GLY A 91 -4.29 10.09 12.46
N MET A 92 -4.80 9.97 11.23
CA MET A 92 -4.43 8.91 10.31
C MET A 92 -3.13 9.28 9.58
N GLY A 93 -2.05 8.56 9.90
CA GLY A 93 -0.73 8.70 9.29
C GLY A 93 0.35 8.04 10.13
N GLU A 94 0.27 8.20 11.45
CA GLU A 94 1.22 7.65 12.42
C GLU A 94 1.05 6.16 12.71
N LYS A 95 -0.01 5.51 12.21
CA LYS A 95 -0.29 4.07 12.43
C LYS A 95 0.82 3.12 11.96
N SER A 96 1.82 3.63 11.22
CA SER A 96 2.99 2.88 10.72
C SER A 96 4.28 3.20 11.49
N MET A 97 4.23 4.13 12.44
CA MET A 97 5.39 4.58 13.20
C MET A 97 5.41 3.90 14.57
N HIS A 98 6.54 3.27 14.89
CA HIS A 98 6.77 2.69 16.19
C HIS A 98 7.24 3.78 17.16
N GLU A 99 6.60 3.87 18.32
CA GLU A 99 7.05 4.75 19.39
C GLU A 99 8.14 4.05 20.20
N ASN A 100 9.31 4.67 20.29
CA ASN A 100 10.40 4.12 21.09
C ASN A 100 10.21 4.43 22.58
N ARG A 101 11.04 3.83 23.45
CA ARG A 101 11.06 4.08 24.91
C ARG A 101 11.26 5.54 25.34
N PHE A 102 11.62 6.42 24.40
CA PHE A 102 11.87 7.84 24.63
C PHE A 102 10.74 8.72 24.03
N GLY A 103 9.62 8.12 23.60
CA GLY A 103 8.48 8.84 23.02
C GLY A 103 8.66 9.31 21.56
N PHE A 104 9.75 8.91 20.90
CA PHE A 104 10.00 9.27 19.50
C PHE A 104 9.40 8.24 18.55
N LYS A 105 8.60 8.73 17.61
CA LYS A 105 8.01 7.95 16.51
C LYS A 105 9.06 7.65 15.44
N LYS A 106 9.19 6.37 15.07
CA LYS A 106 10.18 5.86 14.12
C LYS A 106 9.49 5.12 12.97
N PRO A 107 9.82 5.43 11.70
CA PRO A 107 9.18 4.80 10.53
C PRO A 107 9.87 3.48 10.17
N ILE A 108 9.78 2.49 11.05
CA ILE A 108 10.63 1.30 10.94
C ILE A 108 10.29 0.45 9.70
N LEU A 109 9.04 0.41 9.23
CA LEU A 109 8.70 -0.31 7.98
C LEU A 109 9.36 0.28 6.74
N MET A 110 9.40 1.60 6.65
CA MET A 110 10.10 2.28 5.55
C MET A 110 11.60 1.96 5.60
N TRP A 111 12.17 1.93 6.80
CA TRP A 111 13.57 1.54 7.01
C TRP A 111 13.84 0.06 6.78
N ALA A 112 12.85 -0.81 7.05
CA ALA A 112 12.95 -2.22 6.75
C ALA A 112 12.94 -2.44 5.24
N GLU A 113 12.13 -1.68 4.49
CA GLU A 113 12.12 -1.78 3.04
C GLU A 113 13.39 -1.22 2.40
N GLU A 114 13.77 0.02 2.73
CA GLU A 114 14.85 0.73 2.03
C GLU A 114 16.24 0.54 2.67
N GLY A 115 16.28 -0.03 3.88
CA GLY A 115 17.45 0.04 4.74
C GLY A 115 17.65 1.43 5.35
N THR A 116 18.71 1.56 6.14
CA THR A 116 19.10 2.83 6.75
C THR A 116 20.52 3.22 6.41
N LYS A 117 20.79 4.53 6.43
CA LYS A 117 22.17 5.03 6.35
C LYS A 117 22.98 4.55 7.57
N GLY A 118 24.27 4.30 7.34
CA GLY A 118 25.20 3.93 8.40
C GLY A 118 25.24 4.96 9.52
N ARG A 119 25.12 4.50 10.76
CA ARG A 119 25.18 5.35 11.94
C ARG A 119 26.62 5.46 12.45
N LYS A 120 26.97 6.64 12.98
CA LYS A 120 28.26 6.91 13.62
C LYS A 120 28.00 7.58 14.96
N THR A 121 28.82 7.27 15.96
CA THR A 121 28.70 7.87 17.30
C THR A 121 29.03 9.37 17.33
N LYS A 122 29.90 9.84 16.43
CA LYS A 122 30.31 11.25 16.32
C LYS A 122 30.55 11.62 14.86
N THR A 123 30.16 12.81 14.45
CA THR A 123 30.22 13.30 13.07
C THR A 123 31.61 13.82 12.68
N GLN A 124 32.37 14.46 13.59
CA GLN A 124 33.78 14.82 13.38
C GLN A 124 34.56 14.96 14.70
N THR A 125 35.86 14.70 14.65
CA THR A 125 36.81 15.11 15.69
C THR A 125 37.05 16.60 15.51
N LYS A 126 36.65 17.46 16.47
CA LYS A 126 36.99 18.90 16.42
C LYS A 126 38.52 19.04 16.38
N TRP A 127 39.05 19.78 15.41
CA TRP A 127 40.47 20.08 15.29
C TRP A 127 40.97 20.73 16.59
N GLY A 128 42.09 20.25 17.14
CA GLY A 128 42.65 20.74 18.42
C GLY A 128 42.17 20.02 19.69
N LEU A 129 41.15 19.16 19.64
CA LEU A 129 40.79 18.30 20.78
C LEU A 129 41.18 16.85 20.48
N ARG A 130 42.11 16.28 21.28
CA ARG A 130 42.35 14.82 21.36
C ARG A 130 41.08 14.11 21.85
N LYS A 131 40.07 13.97 21.00
CA LYS A 131 38.84 13.23 21.28
C LYS A 131 38.79 12.01 20.37
N ARG A 132 38.43 10.86 20.96
CA ARG A 132 38.29 9.56 20.28
C ARG A 132 37.52 9.72 18.95
N LYS A 133 38.10 9.21 17.85
CA LYS A 133 37.48 9.13 16.52
C LYS A 133 36.14 8.39 16.64
N GLY A 134 35.10 8.93 15.99
CA GLY A 134 33.79 8.27 15.97
C GLY A 134 33.88 6.90 15.28
N HIS A 135 33.22 5.89 15.85
CA HIS A 135 33.12 4.56 15.25
C HIS A 135 31.73 4.33 14.67
N GLY A 136 31.64 3.47 13.66
CA GLY A 136 30.37 3.05 13.05
C GLY A 136 29.58 2.16 14.01
N THR A 137 28.29 2.44 14.18
CA THR A 137 27.37 1.66 15.01
C THR A 137 26.41 0.81 14.18
N GLY A 138 26.74 0.59 12.91
CA GLY A 138 26.00 -0.26 11.99
C GLY A 138 24.83 0.44 11.28
N LYS A 139 24.14 -0.36 10.46
CA LYS A 139 22.95 0.01 9.69
C LYS A 139 21.94 -1.13 9.73
N MET A 140 20.67 -0.79 9.57
CA MET A 140 19.63 -1.76 9.22
C MET A 140 19.73 -2.07 7.73
N GLY A 141 19.82 -3.36 7.39
CA GLY A 141 19.73 -3.84 6.00
C GLY A 141 18.31 -3.69 5.44
N ALA A 142 18.21 -3.62 4.12
CA ALA A 142 16.96 -3.60 3.40
C ALA A 142 16.43 -5.04 3.25
N TYR A 143 15.13 -5.22 3.45
CA TYR A 143 14.44 -6.51 3.38
C TYR A 143 13.67 -6.70 2.07
N HIS A 144 13.45 -5.63 1.30
CA HIS A 144 12.86 -5.68 -0.05
C HIS A 144 11.52 -6.45 -0.16
N PHE A 145 10.72 -6.47 0.90
CA PHE A 145 9.50 -7.27 0.92
C PHE A 145 8.38 -6.69 0.04
N MET A 146 8.44 -5.39 -0.29
CA MET A 146 7.55 -4.80 -1.29
C MET A 146 7.99 -5.16 -2.71
N ASP A 147 9.29 -5.22 -2.96
CA ASP A 147 9.84 -5.66 -4.25
C ASP A 147 9.45 -7.14 -4.51
N ASP A 148 9.58 -8.00 -3.49
CA ASP A 148 9.16 -9.40 -3.56
C ASP A 148 7.63 -9.58 -3.71
N ALA A 149 6.86 -8.62 -3.21
CA ALA A 149 5.41 -8.63 -3.35
C ALA A 149 4.96 -8.16 -4.75
N ALA A 150 5.77 -7.36 -5.44
CA ALA A 150 5.36 -6.65 -6.66
C ALA A 150 4.87 -7.60 -7.77
N PRO A 151 5.57 -8.69 -8.12
CA PRO A 151 5.12 -9.60 -9.17
C PRO A 151 3.75 -10.22 -8.88
N GLU A 152 3.55 -10.69 -7.64
CA GLU A 152 2.29 -11.33 -7.20
C GLU A 152 1.15 -10.30 -7.13
N MET A 153 1.45 -9.06 -6.72
CA MET A 153 0.48 -7.97 -6.77
C MET A 153 0.04 -7.65 -8.19
N PHE A 154 0.97 -7.60 -9.17
CA PHE A 154 0.61 -7.35 -10.57
C PHE A 154 -0.24 -8.45 -11.15
N GLN A 155 0.13 -9.72 -10.93
CA GLN A 155 -0.66 -10.88 -11.36
C GLN A 155 -2.07 -10.88 -10.75
N SER A 156 -2.19 -10.57 -9.45
CA SER A 156 -3.50 -10.44 -8.78
C SER A 156 -4.34 -9.35 -9.40
N VAL A 157 -3.75 -8.20 -9.72
CA VAL A 157 -4.46 -7.06 -10.32
C VAL A 157 -4.93 -7.41 -11.73
N GLU A 158 -4.07 -7.98 -12.56
CA GLU A 158 -4.41 -8.36 -13.94
C GLU A 158 -5.55 -9.38 -13.98
N ALA A 159 -5.49 -10.42 -13.14
CA ALA A 159 -6.54 -11.44 -13.07
C ALA A 159 -7.81 -10.95 -12.34
N GLY A 160 -7.66 -10.07 -11.36
CA GLY A 160 -8.72 -9.68 -10.43
C GLY A 160 -9.53 -8.46 -10.84
N LEU A 161 -8.98 -7.57 -11.66
CA LEU A 161 -9.62 -6.29 -11.98
C LEU A 161 -10.87 -6.48 -12.85
N THR A 162 -10.77 -7.24 -13.93
CA THR A 162 -11.89 -7.51 -14.85
C THR A 162 -13.12 -8.12 -14.15
N PRO A 163 -13.00 -9.22 -13.39
CA PRO A 163 -14.16 -9.80 -12.70
C PRO A 163 -14.70 -8.90 -11.58
N GLU A 164 -13.86 -8.09 -10.92
CA GLU A 164 -14.36 -7.13 -9.93
C GLU A 164 -15.14 -5.98 -10.58
N ILE A 165 -14.71 -5.51 -11.76
CA ILE A 165 -15.47 -4.53 -12.55
C ILE A 165 -16.82 -5.12 -12.93
N GLU A 166 -16.84 -6.31 -13.53
CA GLU A 166 -18.06 -7.01 -13.93
C GLU A 166 -19.02 -7.21 -12.74
N ARG A 167 -18.50 -7.65 -11.60
CA ARG A 167 -19.32 -7.83 -10.38
C ARG A 167 -19.95 -6.52 -9.90
N VAL A 168 -19.20 -5.43 -9.90
CA VAL A 168 -19.72 -4.13 -9.46
C VAL A 168 -20.76 -3.61 -10.45
N VAL A 169 -20.53 -3.82 -11.73
CA VAL A 169 -21.44 -3.49 -12.83
C VAL A 169 -22.76 -4.23 -12.70
N GLN A 170 -22.72 -5.57 -12.58
CA GLN A 170 -23.92 -6.39 -12.39
C GLN A 170 -24.70 -5.96 -11.15
N LYS A 171 -24.00 -5.56 -10.07
CA LYS A 171 -24.64 -5.02 -8.87
C LYS A 171 -25.36 -3.69 -9.12
N VAL A 172 -24.85 -2.83 -10.01
CA VAL A 172 -25.54 -1.60 -10.39
C VAL A 172 -26.69 -1.89 -11.35
N ALA A 173 -26.48 -2.75 -12.35
CA ALA A 173 -27.51 -3.21 -13.28
C ALA A 173 -28.76 -3.69 -12.53
N ARG A 174 -28.58 -4.60 -11.55
CA ARG A 174 -29.66 -5.10 -10.68
C ARG A 174 -30.37 -4.00 -9.88
N LYS A 175 -29.65 -2.96 -9.43
CA LYS A 175 -30.26 -1.84 -8.72
C LYS A 175 -31.09 -0.94 -9.62
N CYS A 176 -30.73 -0.88 -10.89
CA CYS A 176 -31.40 -0.08 -11.91
C CYS A 176 -32.50 -0.87 -12.65
N GLY A 177 -32.64 -2.18 -12.39
CA GLY A 177 -33.70 -3.03 -12.97
C GLY A 177 -33.32 -3.74 -14.28
N PHE A 178 -32.03 -3.78 -14.64
CA PHE A 178 -31.54 -4.38 -15.89
C PHE A 178 -31.32 -5.90 -15.85
N VAL A 179 -31.64 -6.56 -14.73
CA VAL A 179 -31.55 -8.01 -14.53
C VAL A 179 -32.60 -8.45 -13.52
#